data_AF-A0A8C1TKY0-F1
#
_entry.id   AF-A0A8C1TKY0-F1
#
_cell.length_a   1.000
_cell.length_b   1.000
_cell.length_c   1.000
_cell.angle_alpha   90.00
_cell.angle_beta   90.00
_cell.angle_gamma   90.00
#
_symmetry.space_group_name_H-M   'P 1'
#
loop_
_entity.id
_entity.type
_entity.pdbx_description
1 polymer ?
#
loop_
_entity_poly.entity_id
_entity_poly.type
_entity_poly.pdbx_seq_one_letter_code
_entity_poly.pdbx_strand_id
1 'polypeptide(L)'
;MVNDSIIKALKTKSKSLNLSSRKITHLPEVFARLTWIVVLKLNNNSLSSLPSELMCLQKLTELNLGNNALEEIPPVLKHLSCLNKLYLYGNKIIHLPPEVLEGLPNLELLNLNHNRIKVIPAEIKRLCSLKSISVTDNLLQQIPAELGLMKCLTEINFTNNKLTQIPQQLYSLPQLRKLYLARNNLTELPEGALGWKNLKILDVAGNRLSVFPVGFQFLTLEELFFEGNRLVPFTLMESVQEKEVLSLKELSARLILQQSTNELSVVSRALPAYPELQDMLSHWGQCALCSQPFLTTWLECVQFINTRKHMGMKSSQSVPVRVLLCSYDCFNRDDHQYYGLVRL
;
A
#
# COMPACT_ATOMS: atom_id res chain seq x y z
N MET A 1 -33.42 -11.24 -27.35
CA MET A 1 -32.91 -10.13 -26.50
C MET A 1 -31.42 -9.84 -26.66
N VAL A 2 -30.50 -10.78 -26.38
CA VAL A 2 -29.05 -10.56 -26.59
C VAL A 2 -28.73 -10.39 -28.09
N ASN A 3 -29.22 -11.33 -28.91
CA ASN A 3 -29.04 -11.30 -30.37
C ASN A 3 -29.58 -10.00 -30.99
N ASP A 4 -30.73 -9.49 -30.55
CA ASP A 4 -31.31 -8.24 -31.10
C ASP A 4 -30.43 -7.02 -30.82
N SER A 5 -29.78 -6.97 -29.65
CA SER A 5 -28.85 -5.89 -29.33
C SER A 5 -27.51 -6.02 -30.03
N ILE A 6 -27.06 -7.25 -30.29
CA ILE A 6 -25.90 -7.48 -31.15
C ILE A 6 -26.22 -7.10 -32.60
N ILE A 7 -27.38 -7.48 -33.14
CA ILE A 7 -27.84 -7.10 -34.47
C ILE A 7 -27.96 -5.57 -34.57
N LYS A 8 -28.52 -4.92 -33.54
CA LYS A 8 -28.57 -3.46 -33.48
C LYS A 8 -27.16 -2.87 -33.50
N ALA A 9 -26.23 -3.38 -32.69
CA ALA A 9 -24.85 -2.92 -32.68
C ALA A 9 -24.14 -3.12 -34.02
N LEU A 10 -24.35 -4.26 -34.69
CA LEU A 10 -23.86 -4.55 -36.04
C LEU A 10 -24.38 -3.52 -37.06
N LYS A 11 -25.66 -3.16 -36.97
CA LYS A 11 -26.29 -2.16 -37.86
C LYS A 11 -25.80 -0.74 -37.58
N THR A 12 -25.70 -0.34 -36.32
CA THR A 12 -25.37 1.04 -35.95
C THR A 12 -23.87 1.32 -35.84
N LYS A 13 -23.02 0.28 -35.88
CA LYS A 13 -21.57 0.37 -35.64
C LYS A 13 -21.21 1.15 -34.37
N SER A 14 -22.01 0.99 -33.31
CA SER A 14 -21.76 1.66 -32.03
C SER A 14 -20.42 1.22 -31.44
N LYS A 15 -19.63 2.18 -30.93
CA LYS A 15 -18.38 1.92 -30.21
C LYS A 15 -18.62 1.36 -28.80
N SER A 16 -19.82 1.53 -28.25
CA SER A 16 -20.19 1.07 -26.92
C SER A 16 -21.40 0.14 -26.98
N LEU A 17 -21.30 -1.01 -26.33
CA LEU A 17 -22.35 -2.00 -26.22
C LEU A 17 -22.63 -2.30 -24.75
N ASN A 18 -23.85 -1.99 -24.31
CA ASN A 18 -24.32 -2.26 -22.96
C ASN A 18 -25.35 -3.39 -22.94
N LEU A 19 -24.97 -4.49 -22.29
CA LEU A 19 -25.75 -5.70 -22.12
C LEU A 19 -25.89 -6.06 -20.63
N SER A 20 -25.79 -5.06 -19.76
CA SER A 20 -25.90 -5.24 -18.31
C SER A 20 -27.31 -5.66 -17.90
N SER A 21 -27.44 -6.45 -16.82
CA SER A 21 -28.73 -6.82 -16.23
C SER A 21 -29.68 -7.58 -17.18
N ARG A 22 -29.14 -8.49 -18.00
CA ARG A 22 -29.90 -9.22 -19.03
C ARG A 22 -30.01 -10.72 -18.79
N LYS A 23 -29.60 -11.21 -17.61
CA LYS A 23 -29.60 -12.63 -17.24
C LYS A 23 -28.82 -13.50 -18.26
N ILE A 24 -27.74 -12.95 -18.82
CA ILE A 24 -26.90 -13.64 -19.80
C ILE A 24 -26.08 -14.71 -19.08
N THR A 25 -26.17 -15.95 -19.54
CA THR A 25 -25.36 -17.07 -19.02
C THR A 25 -24.15 -17.35 -19.91
N HIS A 26 -24.28 -17.16 -21.22
CA HIS A 26 -23.23 -17.38 -22.21
C HIS A 26 -23.27 -16.30 -23.29
N LEU A 27 -22.09 -15.92 -23.80
CA LEU A 27 -21.99 -15.03 -24.96
C LEU A 27 -21.90 -15.84 -26.25
N PRO A 28 -22.72 -15.54 -27.28
CA PRO A 28 -22.63 -16.21 -28.58
C PRO A 28 -21.35 -15.84 -29.33
N GLU A 29 -20.86 -16.76 -30.17
CA GLU A 29 -19.68 -16.56 -31.03
C GLU A 29 -19.76 -15.33 -31.94
N VAL A 30 -20.98 -14.88 -32.27
CA VAL A 30 -21.22 -13.72 -33.14
C VAL A 30 -20.58 -12.42 -32.59
N PHE A 31 -20.22 -12.38 -31.29
CA PHE A 31 -19.45 -11.29 -30.69
C PHE A 31 -18.10 -11.06 -31.36
N ALA A 32 -17.46 -12.10 -31.94
CA ALA A 32 -16.19 -11.96 -32.67
C ALA A 32 -16.28 -10.93 -33.81
N ARG A 33 -17.48 -10.72 -34.37
CA ARG A 33 -17.71 -9.81 -35.49
C ARG A 33 -17.72 -8.33 -35.09
N LEU A 34 -17.80 -8.03 -33.79
CA LEU A 34 -17.92 -6.66 -33.27
C LEU A 34 -16.56 -5.99 -33.06
N THR A 35 -15.62 -6.17 -33.99
CA THR A 35 -14.20 -5.79 -33.87
C THR A 35 -13.92 -4.30 -33.70
N TRP A 36 -14.94 -3.44 -33.85
CA TRP A 36 -14.85 -2.00 -33.64
C TRP A 36 -15.25 -1.53 -32.24
N ILE A 37 -15.77 -2.43 -31.39
CA ILE A 37 -16.22 -2.05 -30.05
C ILE A 37 -15.03 -1.63 -29.20
N VAL A 38 -15.25 -0.53 -28.48
CA VAL A 38 -14.31 0.10 -27.56
C VAL A 38 -14.74 -0.14 -26.11
N VAL A 39 -16.06 -0.15 -25.85
CA VAL A 39 -16.63 -0.35 -24.51
C VAL A 39 -17.65 -1.48 -24.52
N LEU A 40 -17.45 -2.48 -23.68
CA LEU A 40 -18.36 -3.60 -23.51
C LEU A 40 -18.77 -3.74 -22.03
N LYS A 41 -20.07 -3.54 -21.76
CA LYS A 41 -20.63 -3.69 -20.42
C LYS A 41 -21.50 -4.93 -20.34
N LEU A 42 -21.10 -5.86 -19.48
CA LEU A 42 -21.70 -7.17 -19.25
C LEU A 42 -22.02 -7.40 -17.77
N ASN A 43 -22.05 -6.34 -16.96
CA ASN A 43 -22.25 -6.47 -15.52
C ASN A 43 -23.68 -6.87 -15.14
N ASN A 44 -23.85 -7.45 -13.94
CA ASN A 44 -25.12 -7.96 -13.43
C ASN A 44 -25.73 -9.04 -14.36
N ASN A 45 -24.94 -10.02 -14.75
CA ASN A 45 -25.39 -11.17 -15.51
C ASN A 45 -25.06 -12.47 -14.74
N SER A 46 -25.03 -13.60 -15.42
CA SER A 46 -24.73 -14.90 -14.82
C SER A 46 -23.65 -15.62 -15.62
N LEU A 47 -22.69 -14.87 -16.16
CA LEU A 47 -21.57 -15.40 -16.93
C LEU A 47 -20.63 -16.18 -16.00
N SER A 48 -20.36 -17.44 -16.33
CA SER A 48 -19.33 -18.27 -15.69
C SER A 48 -18.03 -18.33 -16.50
N SER A 49 -18.09 -18.01 -17.79
CA SER A 49 -16.93 -17.98 -18.70
C SER A 49 -17.13 -16.96 -19.82
N LEU A 50 -16.07 -16.73 -20.61
CA LEU A 50 -16.12 -15.96 -21.85
C LEU A 50 -15.66 -16.84 -23.03
N PRO A 51 -16.30 -16.69 -24.21
CA PRO A 51 -15.92 -17.43 -25.41
C PRO A 51 -14.54 -17.00 -25.93
N SER A 52 -13.80 -17.93 -26.55
CA SER A 52 -12.48 -17.67 -27.15
C SER A 52 -12.51 -16.56 -28.19
N GLU A 53 -13.63 -16.44 -28.89
CA GLU A 53 -13.89 -15.50 -29.98
C GLU A 53 -13.82 -14.04 -29.52
N LEU A 54 -13.91 -13.78 -28.21
CA LEU A 54 -13.76 -12.44 -27.65
C LEU A 54 -12.37 -11.86 -27.95
N MET A 55 -11.36 -12.70 -28.23
CA MET A 55 -10.03 -12.25 -28.66
C MET A 55 -10.05 -11.38 -29.91
N CYS A 56 -11.10 -11.42 -30.74
CA CYS A 56 -11.19 -10.58 -31.93
C CYS A 56 -11.47 -9.09 -31.60
N LEU A 57 -11.83 -8.75 -30.36
CA LEU A 57 -12.16 -7.38 -29.93
C LEU A 57 -10.91 -6.54 -29.62
N GLN A 58 -10.01 -6.43 -30.60
CA GLN A 58 -8.70 -5.78 -30.47
C GLN A 58 -8.74 -4.26 -30.22
N LYS A 59 -9.92 -3.62 -30.33
CA LYS A 59 -10.13 -2.20 -30.01
C LYS A 59 -10.76 -1.95 -28.64
N LEU A 60 -11.02 -3.01 -27.87
CA LEU A 60 -11.69 -2.91 -26.58
C LEU A 60 -10.76 -2.25 -25.56
N THR A 61 -11.20 -1.13 -24.99
CA THR A 61 -10.47 -0.37 -23.96
C THR A 61 -11.15 -0.44 -22.59
N GLU A 62 -12.46 -0.71 -22.54
CA GLU A 62 -13.20 -0.87 -21.29
C GLU A 62 -14.08 -2.13 -21.33
N LEU A 63 -13.86 -3.03 -20.36
CA LEU A 63 -14.64 -4.24 -20.17
C LEU A 63 -15.16 -4.29 -18.73
N ASN A 64 -16.49 -4.37 -18.59
CA ASN A 64 -17.13 -4.54 -17.30
C ASN A 64 -17.83 -5.89 -17.20
N LEU A 65 -17.30 -6.76 -16.35
CA LEU A 65 -17.79 -8.10 -16.03
C LEU A 65 -18.26 -8.22 -14.57
N GLY A 66 -18.48 -7.09 -13.89
CA GLY A 66 -18.85 -7.11 -12.47
C GLY A 66 -20.20 -7.78 -12.20
N ASN A 67 -20.39 -8.34 -11.01
CA ASN A 67 -21.60 -9.06 -10.60
C ASN A 67 -22.00 -10.16 -11.61
N ASN A 68 -21.08 -11.12 -11.81
CA ASN A 68 -21.29 -12.34 -12.60
C ASN A 68 -20.94 -13.57 -11.74
N ALA A 69 -20.74 -14.73 -12.35
CA ALA A 69 -20.42 -15.98 -11.67
C ALA A 69 -19.02 -16.52 -12.03
N LEU A 70 -18.08 -15.63 -12.39
CA LEU A 70 -16.71 -16.02 -12.77
C LEU A 70 -15.95 -16.57 -11.56
N GLU A 71 -15.42 -17.79 -11.66
CA GLU A 71 -14.57 -18.41 -10.62
C GLU A 71 -13.08 -18.15 -10.86
N GLU A 72 -12.73 -17.80 -12.10
CA GLU A 72 -11.39 -17.41 -12.54
C GLU A 72 -11.46 -16.22 -13.48
N ILE A 73 -10.33 -15.56 -13.70
CA ILE A 73 -10.22 -14.54 -14.75
C ILE A 73 -10.16 -15.26 -16.09
N PRO A 74 -11.08 -14.98 -17.04
CA PRO A 74 -11.13 -15.72 -18.31
C PRO A 74 -9.81 -15.61 -19.09
N PRO A 75 -9.20 -16.73 -19.52
CA PRO A 75 -7.90 -16.71 -20.22
C PRO A 75 -7.89 -15.88 -21.51
N VAL A 76 -9.04 -15.73 -22.17
CA VAL A 76 -9.19 -14.92 -23.39
C VAL A 76 -8.77 -13.45 -23.20
N LEU A 77 -8.84 -12.93 -21.96
CA LEU A 77 -8.48 -11.54 -21.67
C LEU A 77 -7.00 -11.24 -21.96
N LYS A 78 -6.12 -12.25 -21.96
CA LYS A 78 -4.70 -12.07 -22.31
C LYS A 78 -4.46 -11.54 -23.73
N HIS A 79 -5.46 -11.66 -24.60
CA HIS A 79 -5.38 -11.20 -25.99
C HIS A 79 -5.91 -9.78 -26.20
N LEU A 80 -6.44 -9.14 -25.16
CA LEU A 80 -7.06 -7.81 -25.24
C LEU A 80 -6.06 -6.72 -24.81
N SER A 81 -4.96 -6.61 -25.54
CA SER A 81 -3.82 -5.74 -25.17
C SER A 81 -4.17 -4.25 -25.12
N CYS A 82 -5.26 -3.82 -25.76
CA CYS A 82 -5.74 -2.43 -25.75
C CYS A 82 -6.61 -2.10 -24.52
N LEU A 83 -6.81 -3.02 -23.58
CA LEU A 83 -7.69 -2.81 -22.44
C LEU A 83 -7.06 -1.84 -21.43
N ASN A 84 -7.73 -0.71 -21.16
CA ASN A 84 -7.33 0.27 -20.15
C ASN A 84 -8.09 0.08 -18.83
N LYS A 85 -9.33 -0.41 -18.88
CA LYS A 85 -10.19 -0.55 -17.69
C LYS A 85 -10.85 -1.92 -17.65
N LEU A 86 -10.62 -2.63 -16.55
CA LEU A 86 -11.19 -3.95 -16.31
C LEU A 86 -11.90 -3.97 -14.96
N TYR A 87 -13.20 -4.25 -15.00
CA TYR A 87 -14.04 -4.40 -13.81
C TYR A 87 -14.48 -5.86 -13.68
N LEU A 88 -14.10 -6.48 -12.56
CA LEU A 88 -14.36 -7.88 -12.21
C LEU A 88 -14.99 -8.01 -10.81
N TYR A 89 -15.52 -6.91 -10.26
CA TYR A 89 -16.08 -6.90 -8.91
C TYR A 89 -17.27 -7.85 -8.74
N GLY A 90 -17.53 -8.35 -7.55
CA GLY A 90 -18.72 -9.16 -7.26
C GLY A 90 -18.78 -10.48 -8.05
N ASN A 91 -17.63 -11.12 -8.25
CA ASN A 91 -17.52 -12.46 -8.84
C ASN A 91 -17.08 -13.46 -7.74
N LYS A 92 -16.62 -14.65 -8.14
CA LYS A 92 -16.11 -15.69 -7.25
C LYS A 92 -14.62 -15.97 -7.49
N ILE A 93 -13.88 -15.00 -8.02
CA ILE A 93 -12.50 -15.17 -8.46
C ILE A 93 -11.61 -15.51 -7.27
N ILE A 94 -10.82 -16.58 -7.40
CA ILE A 94 -9.88 -17.04 -6.36
C ILE A 94 -8.43 -16.71 -6.73
N HIS A 95 -8.10 -16.81 -8.02
CA HIS A 95 -6.73 -16.67 -8.53
C HIS A 95 -6.66 -15.62 -9.65
N LEU A 96 -5.51 -14.94 -9.72
CA LEU A 96 -5.14 -14.08 -10.84
C LEU A 96 -4.10 -14.86 -11.67
N PRO A 97 -4.46 -15.40 -12.85
CA PRO A 97 -3.53 -16.12 -13.71
C PRO A 97 -2.43 -15.17 -14.24
N PRO A 98 -1.13 -15.48 -14.04
CA PRO A 98 -0.01 -14.67 -14.51
C PRO A 98 -0.08 -14.29 -15.98
N GLU A 99 -0.44 -15.24 -16.85
CA GLU A 99 -0.50 -15.07 -18.29
C GLU A 99 -1.56 -14.06 -18.74
N VAL A 100 -2.62 -13.85 -17.96
CA VAL A 100 -3.62 -12.81 -18.24
C VAL A 100 -3.08 -11.43 -17.87
N LEU A 101 -2.35 -11.31 -16.76
CA LEU A 101 -1.74 -10.04 -16.36
C LEU A 101 -0.66 -9.61 -17.36
N GLU A 102 0.13 -10.55 -17.88
CA GLU A 102 1.12 -10.30 -18.93
C GLU A 102 0.51 -9.76 -20.23
N GLY A 103 -0.71 -10.19 -20.56
CA GLY A 103 -1.43 -9.76 -21.76
C GLY A 103 -2.06 -8.37 -21.69
N LEU A 104 -2.01 -7.68 -20.55
CA LEU A 104 -2.71 -6.42 -20.30
C LEU A 104 -1.77 -5.23 -19.95
N PRO A 105 -0.72 -4.95 -20.75
CA PRO A 105 0.28 -3.93 -20.41
C PRO A 105 -0.27 -2.48 -20.36
N ASN A 106 -1.39 -2.22 -21.04
CA ASN A 106 -2.04 -0.91 -21.11
C ASN A 106 -3.11 -0.71 -20.03
N LEU A 107 -3.31 -1.68 -19.13
CA LEU A 107 -4.34 -1.58 -18.11
C LEU A 107 -4.01 -0.46 -17.12
N GLU A 108 -4.92 0.49 -16.97
CA GLU A 108 -4.81 1.64 -16.07
C GLU A 108 -5.65 1.47 -14.79
N LEU A 109 -6.77 0.75 -14.89
CA LEU A 109 -7.69 0.49 -13.78
C LEU A 109 -8.06 -1.00 -13.72
N LEU A 110 -7.83 -1.59 -12.54
CA LEU A 110 -8.22 -2.95 -12.22
C LEU A 110 -9.09 -2.98 -10.96
N ASN A 111 -10.34 -3.37 -11.09
CA ASN A 111 -11.26 -3.52 -9.97
C ASN A 111 -11.65 -4.99 -9.76
N LEU A 112 -11.25 -5.55 -8.63
CA LEU A 112 -11.42 -6.94 -8.20
C LEU A 112 -12.22 -7.05 -6.89
N ASN A 113 -12.98 -6.02 -6.53
CA ASN A 113 -13.70 -5.96 -5.25
C ASN A 113 -14.70 -7.11 -5.07
N HIS A 114 -14.98 -7.52 -3.84
CA HIS A 114 -15.97 -8.57 -3.54
C HIS A 114 -15.71 -9.86 -4.33
N ASN A 115 -14.50 -10.40 -4.21
CA ASN A 115 -14.11 -11.70 -4.75
C ASN A 115 -13.56 -12.59 -3.60
N ARG A 116 -12.84 -13.66 -3.91
CA ARG A 116 -12.24 -14.59 -2.94
C ARG A 116 -10.73 -14.68 -3.11
N ILE A 117 -10.10 -13.61 -3.59
CA ILE A 117 -8.69 -13.56 -3.93
C ILE A 117 -7.86 -13.64 -2.65
N LYS A 118 -6.93 -14.59 -2.61
CA LYS A 118 -6.01 -14.78 -1.47
C LYS A 118 -4.61 -14.22 -1.73
N VAL A 119 -4.19 -14.20 -2.98
CA VAL A 119 -2.83 -13.84 -3.42
C VAL A 119 -2.92 -13.05 -4.72
N ILE A 120 -2.15 -11.97 -4.82
CA ILE A 120 -1.85 -11.28 -6.08
C ILE A 120 -0.44 -11.77 -6.50
N PRO A 121 -0.28 -12.32 -7.71
CA PRO A 121 0.99 -12.89 -8.14
C PRO A 121 2.02 -11.80 -8.49
N ALA A 122 3.30 -12.17 -8.53
CA ALA A 122 4.42 -11.27 -8.81
C ALA A 122 4.31 -10.60 -10.21
N GLU A 123 3.63 -11.25 -11.15
CA GLU A 123 3.40 -10.76 -12.51
C GLU A 123 2.48 -9.54 -12.57
N ILE A 124 1.89 -9.11 -11.45
CA ILE A 124 1.19 -7.82 -11.37
C ILE A 124 2.06 -6.64 -11.84
N LYS A 125 3.39 -6.73 -11.68
CA LYS A 125 4.35 -5.73 -12.20
C LYS A 125 4.32 -5.55 -13.71
N ARG A 126 3.73 -6.48 -14.46
CA ARG A 126 3.59 -6.43 -15.93
C ARG A 126 2.52 -5.44 -16.37
N LEU A 127 1.63 -5.05 -15.47
CA LEU A 127 0.66 -3.97 -15.69
C LEU A 127 1.34 -2.60 -15.57
N CYS A 128 2.30 -2.32 -16.46
CA CYS A 128 3.18 -1.15 -16.40
C CYS A 128 2.43 0.19 -16.39
N SER A 129 1.22 0.23 -16.95
CA SER A 129 0.37 1.43 -17.04
C SER A 129 -0.61 1.58 -15.88
N LEU A 130 -0.64 0.66 -14.90
CA LEU A 130 -1.66 0.62 -13.87
C LEU A 130 -1.55 1.83 -12.94
N LYS A 131 -2.67 2.55 -12.81
CA LYS A 131 -2.80 3.74 -11.96
C LYS A 131 -3.64 3.46 -10.72
N SER A 132 -4.63 2.58 -10.84
CA SER A 132 -5.57 2.25 -9.77
C SER A 132 -5.81 0.75 -9.70
N ILE A 133 -5.61 0.19 -8.51
CA ILE A 133 -5.97 -1.19 -8.18
C ILE A 133 -6.87 -1.22 -6.94
N SER A 134 -7.99 -1.93 -7.04
CA SER A 134 -8.92 -2.11 -5.93
C SER A 134 -9.24 -3.59 -5.76
N VAL A 135 -8.95 -4.13 -4.58
CA VAL A 135 -9.17 -5.54 -4.18
C VAL A 135 -9.87 -5.56 -2.83
N THR A 136 -10.93 -4.76 -2.73
CA THR A 136 -11.73 -4.56 -1.50
C THR A 136 -12.55 -5.81 -1.19
N ASP A 137 -12.80 -6.11 0.09
CA ASP A 137 -13.67 -7.23 0.50
C ASP A 137 -13.22 -8.57 -0.13
N ASN A 138 -11.98 -8.94 0.13
CA ASN A 138 -11.35 -10.17 -0.37
C ASN A 138 -10.67 -10.91 0.80
N LEU A 139 -9.82 -11.90 0.48
CA LEU A 139 -9.12 -12.73 1.45
C LEU A 139 -7.59 -12.55 1.36
N LEU A 140 -7.15 -11.39 0.86
CA LEU A 140 -5.73 -11.12 0.59
C LEU A 140 -4.93 -11.15 1.90
N GLN A 141 -3.91 -11.99 1.96
CA GLN A 141 -3.09 -12.17 3.18
C GLN A 141 -1.82 -11.31 3.15
N GLN A 142 -1.31 -11.04 1.95
CA GLN A 142 -0.06 -10.31 1.74
C GLN A 142 -0.18 -9.39 0.54
N ILE A 143 0.54 -8.26 0.60
CA ILE A 143 0.77 -7.40 -0.56
C ILE A 143 2.05 -7.89 -1.26
N PRO A 144 2.03 -8.22 -2.57
CA PRO A 144 3.25 -8.60 -3.28
C PRO A 144 4.22 -7.42 -3.35
N ALA A 145 5.51 -7.69 -3.09
CA ALA A 145 6.57 -6.67 -3.15
C ALA A 145 6.67 -6.01 -4.53
N GLU A 146 6.31 -6.75 -5.58
CA GLU A 146 6.31 -6.32 -6.97
C GLU A 146 5.39 -5.14 -7.28
N LEU A 147 4.35 -4.90 -6.46
CA LEU A 147 3.56 -3.67 -6.57
C LEU A 147 4.41 -2.42 -6.39
N GLY A 148 5.48 -2.49 -5.59
CA GLY A 148 6.44 -1.40 -5.42
C GLY A 148 7.24 -1.03 -6.67
N LEU A 149 7.24 -1.89 -7.70
CA LEU A 149 7.91 -1.63 -8.98
C LEU A 149 7.04 -0.82 -9.96
N MET A 150 5.75 -0.65 -9.65
CA MET A 150 4.75 -0.09 -10.56
C MET A 150 4.67 1.44 -10.40
N LYS A 151 5.55 2.15 -11.12
CA LYS A 151 5.78 3.60 -10.98
C LYS A 151 4.56 4.48 -11.30
N CYS A 152 3.57 3.96 -12.02
CA CYS A 152 2.35 4.68 -12.38
C CYS A 152 1.23 4.58 -11.34
N LEU A 153 1.37 3.75 -10.30
CA LEU A 153 0.34 3.58 -9.28
C LEU A 153 0.10 4.87 -8.49
N THR A 154 -1.14 5.32 -8.53
CA THR A 154 -1.63 6.49 -7.78
C THR A 154 -2.59 6.12 -6.66
N GLU A 155 -3.28 4.99 -6.79
CA GLU A 155 -4.33 4.57 -5.86
C GLU A 155 -4.30 3.06 -5.64
N ILE A 156 -4.19 2.66 -4.38
CA ILE A 156 -4.28 1.26 -3.93
C ILE A 156 -5.38 1.19 -2.88
N ASN A 157 -6.36 0.30 -3.11
CA ASN A 157 -7.39 0.02 -2.13
C ASN A 157 -7.49 -1.48 -1.85
N PHE A 158 -7.00 -1.89 -0.67
CA PHE A 158 -7.09 -3.25 -0.14
C PHE A 158 -7.90 -3.30 1.16
N THR A 159 -8.91 -2.44 1.28
CA THR A 159 -9.80 -2.42 2.44
C THR A 159 -10.52 -3.76 2.63
N ASN A 160 -10.72 -4.15 3.89
CA ASN A 160 -11.37 -5.39 4.31
C ASN A 160 -10.72 -6.65 3.72
N ASN A 161 -9.47 -6.90 4.10
CA ASN A 161 -8.70 -8.10 3.76
C ASN A 161 -8.09 -8.72 5.04
N LYS A 162 -7.02 -9.50 4.91
CA LYS A 162 -6.32 -10.18 6.00
C LYS A 162 -4.84 -9.79 6.06
N LEU A 163 -4.49 -8.60 5.57
CA LEU A 163 -3.11 -8.12 5.49
C LEU A 163 -2.51 -7.94 6.89
N THR A 164 -1.29 -8.42 7.10
CA THR A 164 -0.55 -8.29 8.37
C THR A 164 0.60 -7.29 8.28
N GLN A 165 1.15 -7.05 7.09
CA GLN A 165 2.31 -6.18 6.86
C GLN A 165 2.24 -5.47 5.51
N ILE A 166 3.03 -4.41 5.37
CA ILE A 166 3.24 -3.67 4.13
C ILE A 166 4.71 -3.86 3.70
N PRO A 167 5.00 -4.39 2.50
CA PRO A 167 6.37 -4.67 2.07
C PRO A 167 7.16 -3.38 1.83
N GLN A 168 8.48 -3.43 2.04
CA GLN A 168 9.39 -2.30 1.91
C GLN A 168 9.33 -1.58 0.56
N GLN A 169 9.13 -2.36 -0.50
CA GLN A 169 9.11 -1.89 -1.87
C GLN A 169 7.97 -0.90 -2.11
N LEU A 170 6.89 -0.95 -1.33
CA LEU A 170 5.77 -0.02 -1.46
C LEU A 170 6.10 1.40 -0.99
N TYR A 171 7.15 1.56 -0.18
CA TYR A 171 7.52 2.86 0.40
C TYR A 171 8.06 3.83 -0.65
N SER A 172 8.63 3.30 -1.74
CA SER A 172 9.27 4.08 -2.80
C SER A 172 8.35 4.39 -3.97
N LEU A 173 7.04 4.12 -3.87
CA LEU A 173 6.09 4.42 -4.94
C LEU A 173 5.98 5.93 -5.19
N PRO A 174 6.48 6.44 -6.33
CA PRO A 174 6.69 7.87 -6.51
C PRO A 174 5.40 8.65 -6.76
N GLN A 175 4.35 7.99 -7.24
CA GLN A 175 3.09 8.65 -7.63
C GLN A 175 1.92 8.29 -6.71
N LEU A 176 2.15 7.51 -5.64
CA LEU A 176 1.08 7.06 -4.75
C LEU A 176 0.46 8.24 -4.01
N ARG A 177 -0.85 8.44 -4.20
CA ARG A 177 -1.63 9.53 -3.59
C ARG A 177 -2.67 9.01 -2.60
N LYS A 178 -3.19 7.80 -2.81
CA LYS A 178 -4.25 7.22 -1.99
C LYS A 178 -3.92 5.78 -1.64
N LEU A 179 -3.91 5.49 -0.34
CA LEU A 179 -3.66 4.17 0.20
C LEU A 179 -4.75 3.81 1.21
N TYR A 180 -5.60 2.85 0.85
CA TYR A 180 -6.66 2.35 1.71
C TYR A 180 -6.35 0.92 2.14
N LEU A 181 -6.13 0.75 3.44
CA LEU A 181 -5.78 -0.49 4.12
C LEU A 181 -6.71 -0.75 5.32
N ALA A 182 -7.88 -0.12 5.34
CA ALA A 182 -8.83 -0.26 6.43
C ALA A 182 -9.27 -1.72 6.62
N ARG A 183 -9.65 -2.08 7.85
CA ARG A 183 -10.19 -3.40 8.21
C ARG A 183 -9.25 -4.55 7.81
N ASN A 184 -7.99 -4.44 8.20
CA ASN A 184 -6.97 -5.47 8.03
C ASN A 184 -6.42 -5.90 9.41
N ASN A 185 -5.32 -6.67 9.42
CA ASN A 185 -4.64 -7.13 10.63
C ASN A 185 -3.26 -6.49 10.81
N LEU A 186 -3.05 -5.25 10.30
CA LEU A 186 -1.77 -4.55 10.42
C LEU A 186 -1.49 -4.25 11.89
N THR A 187 -0.32 -4.64 12.38
CA THR A 187 0.12 -4.37 13.77
C THR A 187 0.94 -3.10 13.89
N GLU A 188 1.60 -2.70 12.81
CA GLU A 188 2.40 -1.48 12.75
C GLU A 188 2.39 -0.90 11.34
N LEU A 189 2.69 0.40 11.27
CA LEU A 189 3.12 1.02 10.03
C LEU A 189 4.65 1.05 10.01
N PRO A 190 5.28 0.74 8.88
CA PRO A 190 6.72 0.62 8.80
C PRO A 190 7.42 1.98 8.86
N GLU A 191 8.64 2.01 9.40
CA GLU A 191 9.46 3.25 9.49
C GLU A 191 9.71 3.89 8.11
N GLY A 192 9.73 3.08 7.05
CA GLY A 192 9.84 3.57 5.69
C GLY A 192 8.59 4.28 5.14
N ALA A 193 7.49 4.39 5.90
CA ALA A 193 6.27 5.11 5.48
C ALA A 193 6.54 6.58 5.08
N LEU A 194 7.62 7.19 5.56
CA LEU A 194 8.10 8.51 5.12
C LEU A 194 8.45 8.58 3.63
N GLY A 195 8.69 7.44 2.99
CA GLY A 195 8.91 7.34 1.55
C GLY A 195 7.71 7.77 0.71
N TRP A 196 6.49 7.75 1.28
CA TRP A 196 5.25 8.14 0.61
C TRP A 196 5.07 9.67 0.49
N LYS A 197 6.05 10.34 -0.11
CA LYS A 197 6.14 11.81 -0.19
C LYS A 197 4.93 12.50 -0.83
N ASN A 198 4.21 11.80 -1.70
CA ASN A 198 3.06 12.33 -2.45
C ASN A 198 1.70 11.84 -1.92
N LEU A 199 1.69 11.09 -0.81
CA LEU A 199 0.47 10.53 -0.25
C LEU A 199 -0.42 11.63 0.33
N LYS A 200 -1.69 11.59 -0.03
CA LYS A 200 -2.72 12.54 0.39
C LYS A 200 -3.76 11.90 1.28
N ILE A 201 -4.11 10.65 1.00
CA ILE A 201 -5.12 9.91 1.77
C ILE A 201 -4.48 8.62 2.27
N LEU A 202 -4.50 8.44 3.58
CA LEU A 202 -4.13 7.19 4.24
C LEU A 202 -5.31 6.70 5.08
N ASP A 203 -5.85 5.55 4.75
CA ASP A 203 -6.85 4.88 5.56
C ASP A 203 -6.30 3.57 6.14
N VAL A 204 -6.12 3.56 7.46
CA VAL A 204 -5.65 2.41 8.25
C VAL A 204 -6.66 2.09 9.36
N ALA A 205 -7.90 2.56 9.26
CA ALA A 205 -8.93 2.32 10.27
C ALA A 205 -9.22 0.81 10.43
N GLY A 206 -9.55 0.35 11.63
CA GLY A 206 -9.89 -1.04 11.91
C GLY A 206 -8.73 -2.01 11.75
N ASN A 207 -7.51 -1.58 12.11
CA ASN A 207 -6.32 -2.43 12.19
C ASN A 207 -5.95 -2.67 13.67
N ARG A 208 -4.71 -3.08 13.94
CA ARG A 208 -4.18 -3.36 15.29
C ARG A 208 -2.97 -2.48 15.61
N LEU A 209 -2.90 -1.29 15.02
CA LEU A 209 -1.80 -0.34 15.22
C LEU A 209 -1.78 0.15 16.67
N SER A 210 -0.59 0.24 17.25
CA SER A 210 -0.35 0.82 18.59
C SER A 210 0.26 2.21 18.54
N VAL A 211 1.13 2.46 17.56
CA VAL A 211 1.89 3.70 17.39
C VAL A 211 2.17 3.96 15.91
N PHE A 212 2.31 5.23 15.52
CA PHE A 212 2.78 5.62 14.19
C PHE A 212 4.33 5.70 14.16
N PRO A 213 4.97 5.44 13.01
CA PRO A 213 6.43 5.40 12.88
C PRO A 213 7.09 6.76 13.12
N VAL A 214 8.40 6.76 13.32
CA VAL A 214 9.19 7.97 13.53
C VAL A 214 9.01 8.93 12.35
N GLY A 215 8.82 10.21 12.66
CA GLY A 215 8.70 11.26 11.65
C GLY A 215 7.36 11.28 10.90
N PHE A 216 6.36 10.49 11.30
CA PHE A 216 5.05 10.45 10.65
C PHE A 216 4.40 11.84 10.48
N GLN A 217 4.69 12.78 11.40
CA GLN A 217 4.29 14.19 11.32
C GLN A 217 4.76 14.93 10.06
N PHE A 218 5.80 14.45 9.37
CA PHE A 218 6.36 15.09 8.19
C PHE A 218 5.61 14.72 6.90
N LEU A 219 4.67 13.78 6.95
CA LEU A 219 3.80 13.47 5.81
C LEU A 219 2.79 14.60 5.59
N THR A 220 2.54 14.94 4.31
CA THR A 220 1.60 16.01 3.91
C THR A 220 0.23 15.45 3.55
N LEU A 221 -0.35 14.69 4.49
CA LEU A 221 -1.67 14.07 4.34
C LEU A 221 -2.78 15.13 4.37
N GLU A 222 -3.77 14.97 3.51
CA GLU A 222 -5.03 15.71 3.52
C GLU A 222 -6.06 15.01 4.40
N GLU A 223 -6.10 13.67 4.35
CA GLU A 223 -7.02 12.81 5.07
C GLU A 223 -6.29 11.62 5.69
N LEU A 224 -6.60 11.34 6.96
CA LEU A 224 -6.07 10.22 7.73
C LEU A 224 -7.23 9.58 8.47
N PHE A 225 -7.45 8.29 8.24
CA PHE A 225 -8.44 7.49 8.95
C PHE A 225 -7.71 6.39 9.73
N PHE A 226 -7.91 6.35 11.04
CA PHE A 226 -7.22 5.41 11.92
C PHE A 226 -8.11 4.86 13.04
N GLU A 227 -9.41 5.13 12.98
CA GLU A 227 -10.37 4.70 13.99
C GLU A 227 -10.41 3.18 14.13
N GLY A 228 -10.66 2.66 15.33
CA GLY A 228 -10.72 1.21 15.56
C GLY A 228 -9.35 0.50 15.57
N ASN A 229 -8.26 1.26 15.78
CA ASN A 229 -6.94 0.73 16.14
C ASN A 229 -6.76 0.61 17.66
N ARG A 230 -5.63 0.06 18.11
CA ARG A 230 -5.27 -0.12 19.53
C ARG A 230 -4.19 0.87 19.94
N LEU A 231 -4.37 2.14 19.55
CA LEU A 231 -3.38 3.18 19.79
C LEU A 231 -3.14 3.37 21.29
N VAL A 232 -1.88 3.57 21.67
CA VAL A 232 -1.50 3.78 23.07
C VAL A 232 -2.24 5.00 23.62
N PRO A 233 -3.06 4.84 24.68
CA PRO A 233 -3.73 5.98 25.28
C PRO A 233 -2.73 6.84 26.05
N PHE A 234 -3.03 8.13 26.15
CA PHE A 234 -2.27 9.00 27.05
C PHE A 234 -2.69 8.69 28.50
N THR A 235 -1.86 7.96 29.23
CA THR A 235 -2.06 7.70 30.66
C THR A 235 -0.77 7.96 31.39
N LEU A 236 -0.79 8.95 32.29
CA LEU A 236 0.35 9.27 33.15
C LEU A 236 0.51 8.16 34.19
N MET A 237 1.71 7.58 34.25
CA MET A 237 2.12 6.67 35.30
C MET A 237 3.40 7.21 35.94
N GLU A 238 3.51 7.10 37.25
CA GLU A 238 4.75 7.38 37.96
C GLU A 238 5.73 6.22 37.72
N SER A 239 6.95 6.55 37.28
CA SER A 239 8.03 5.60 37.08
C SER A 239 9.21 5.95 37.98
N VAL A 240 9.81 4.95 38.61
CA VAL A 240 11.06 5.13 39.36
C VAL A 240 12.19 5.38 38.36
N GLN A 241 12.84 6.53 38.47
CA GLN A 241 13.99 6.86 37.64
C GLN A 241 15.22 6.08 38.13
N GLU A 242 15.62 5.06 37.38
CA GLU A 242 16.92 4.42 37.59
C GLU A 242 18.01 5.20 36.83
N LYS A 243 19.15 5.39 37.49
CA LYS A 243 20.30 6.04 36.86
C LYS A 243 20.92 5.07 35.86
N GLU A 244 20.83 5.40 34.58
CA GLU A 244 21.43 4.59 33.53
C GLU A 244 22.96 4.66 33.59
N VAL A 245 23.60 3.49 33.56
CA VAL A 245 25.05 3.37 33.36
C VAL A 245 25.26 2.80 31.97
N LEU A 246 25.65 3.67 31.01
CA LEU A 246 25.96 3.23 29.66
C LEU A 246 27.14 2.26 29.66
N SER A 247 27.02 1.15 28.93
CA SER A 247 28.13 0.21 28.77
C SER A 247 29.29 0.85 28.01
N LEU A 248 30.51 0.37 28.27
CA LEU A 248 31.71 0.76 27.50
C LEU A 248 31.50 0.57 25.99
N LYS A 249 30.80 -0.50 25.59
CA LYS A 249 30.44 -0.77 24.19
C LYS A 249 29.59 0.35 23.59
N GLU A 250 28.59 0.84 24.31
CA GLU A 250 27.72 1.93 23.84
C GLU A 250 28.47 3.27 23.79
N LEU A 251 29.31 3.56 24.78
CA LEU A 251 30.17 4.76 24.77
C LEU A 251 31.15 4.74 23.58
N SER A 252 31.79 3.59 23.32
CA SER A 252 32.65 3.42 22.15
C SER A 252 31.88 3.57 20.84
N ALA A 253 30.69 2.97 20.72
CA ALA A 253 29.85 3.09 19.53
C ALA A 253 29.49 4.56 19.23
N ARG A 254 29.10 5.33 20.25
CA ARG A 254 28.80 6.77 20.12
C ARG A 254 30.00 7.58 19.68
N LEU A 255 31.18 7.32 20.28
CA LEU A 255 32.41 8.01 19.91
C LEU A 255 32.77 7.71 18.44
N ILE A 256 32.76 6.44 18.03
CA ILE A 256 33.07 6.03 16.66
C ILE A 256 32.09 6.68 15.67
N LEU A 257 30.80 6.68 15.98
CA LEU A 257 29.77 7.30 15.15
C LEU A 257 29.99 8.81 15.01
N GLN A 258 30.25 9.51 16.12
CA GLN A 258 30.58 10.95 16.08
C GLN A 258 31.84 11.22 15.24
N GLN A 259 32.90 10.42 15.40
CA GLN A 259 34.11 10.56 14.60
C GLN A 259 33.86 10.24 13.11
N SER A 260 32.99 9.27 12.80
CA SER A 260 32.66 8.94 11.40
C SER A 260 31.97 10.10 10.66
N THR A 261 31.20 10.94 11.37
CA THR A 261 30.57 12.14 10.79
C THR A 261 31.55 13.30 10.58
N ASN A 262 32.74 13.24 11.18
CA ASN A 262 33.79 14.24 11.01
C ASN A 262 34.79 13.76 9.95
N GLU A 263 34.76 14.36 8.77
CA GLU A 263 35.62 13.99 7.63
C GLU A 263 37.11 14.02 7.95
N LEU A 264 37.55 14.83 8.91
CA LEU A 264 38.96 14.97 9.30
C LEU A 264 39.43 13.92 10.33
N SER A 265 38.52 13.10 10.87
CA SER A 265 38.89 12.14 11.90
C SER A 265 39.77 10.99 11.36
N VAL A 266 40.42 10.27 12.27
CA VAL A 266 41.14 9.03 11.90
C VAL A 266 40.13 7.94 11.50
N VAL A 267 38.96 7.93 12.14
CA VAL A 267 37.90 6.95 11.89
C VAL A 267 37.30 7.12 10.49
N SER A 268 36.97 8.35 10.08
CA SER A 268 36.43 8.65 8.74
C SER A 268 37.39 8.24 7.63
N ARG A 269 38.69 8.47 7.83
CA ARG A 269 39.74 8.09 6.87
C ARG A 269 39.98 6.58 6.80
N ALA A 270 39.78 5.87 7.91
CA ALA A 270 39.95 4.42 7.97
C ALA A 270 38.70 3.64 7.51
N LEU A 271 37.51 4.23 7.63
CA LEU A 271 36.21 3.61 7.33
C LEU A 271 36.10 2.92 5.96
N PRO A 272 36.62 3.48 4.85
CA PRO A 272 36.60 2.82 3.55
C PRO A 272 37.30 1.45 3.52
N ALA A 273 38.20 1.17 4.47
CA ALA A 273 38.88 -0.13 4.59
C ALA A 273 38.05 -1.18 5.36
N TYR A 274 36.92 -0.79 5.98
CA TYR A 274 36.10 -1.64 6.83
C TYR A 274 34.61 -1.57 6.42
N PRO A 275 34.21 -2.26 5.33
CA PRO A 275 32.85 -2.18 4.79
C PRO A 275 31.78 -2.69 5.77
N GLU A 276 32.08 -3.69 6.60
CA GLU A 276 31.15 -4.17 7.64
C GLU A 276 30.88 -3.09 8.70
N LEU A 277 31.92 -2.37 9.14
CA LEU A 277 31.75 -1.25 10.08
C LEU A 277 30.96 -0.12 9.43
N GLN A 278 31.20 0.15 8.14
CA GLN A 278 30.45 1.17 7.40
C GLN A 278 28.96 0.81 7.28
N ASP A 279 28.64 -0.46 7.03
CA ASP A 279 27.27 -0.97 7.03
C ASP A 279 26.62 -0.83 8.41
N MET A 280 27.32 -1.23 9.49
CA MET A 280 26.84 -1.05 10.86
C MET A 280 26.57 0.43 11.19
N LEU A 281 27.49 1.32 10.81
CA LEU A 281 27.35 2.77 11.04
C LEU A 281 26.27 3.41 10.17
N SER A 282 25.83 2.78 9.09
CA SER A 282 24.77 3.31 8.22
C SER A 282 23.37 3.24 8.85
N HIS A 283 23.19 2.39 9.88
CA HIS A 283 21.91 2.13 10.55
C HIS A 283 21.73 2.95 11.85
N TRP A 284 22.30 4.15 11.92
CA TRP A 284 22.21 4.99 13.11
C TRP A 284 20.87 5.73 13.25
N GLY A 285 20.46 5.97 14.51
CA GLY A 285 19.30 6.80 14.85
C GLY A 285 19.72 8.14 15.43
N GLN A 286 18.85 9.15 15.32
CA GLN A 286 19.10 10.48 15.91
C GLN A 286 18.20 10.70 17.12
N CYS A 287 18.79 11.11 18.25
CA CYS A 287 18.02 11.44 19.45
C CYS A 287 17.10 12.64 19.20
N ALA A 288 15.80 12.49 19.45
CA ALA A 288 14.83 13.56 19.22
C ALA A 288 14.95 14.75 20.17
N LEU A 289 15.77 14.64 21.24
CA LEU A 289 15.97 15.72 22.21
C LEU A 289 17.33 16.43 22.04
N CYS A 290 18.43 15.68 22.04
CA CYS A 290 19.78 16.25 21.98
C CYS A 290 20.40 16.24 20.58
N SER A 291 19.69 15.69 19.58
CA SER A 291 20.12 15.54 18.19
C SER A 291 21.41 14.73 18.01
N GLN A 292 21.92 14.09 19.07
CA GLN A 292 23.10 13.23 19.00
C GLN A 292 22.75 11.90 18.33
N PRO A 293 23.67 11.35 17.52
CA PRO A 293 23.47 10.08 16.87
C PRO A 293 23.71 8.92 17.86
N PHE A 294 23.02 7.80 17.68
CA PHE A 294 23.17 6.57 18.46
C PHE A 294 23.03 5.34 17.56
N LEU A 295 23.55 4.19 18.02
CA LEU A 295 23.60 2.96 17.20
C LEU A 295 22.64 1.87 17.69
N THR A 296 22.69 1.52 18.98
CA THR A 296 22.07 0.27 19.47
C THR A 296 21.26 0.44 20.76
N THR A 297 21.56 1.43 21.59
CA THR A 297 20.83 1.66 22.85
C THR A 297 19.97 2.90 22.71
N TRP A 298 18.66 2.70 22.69
CA TRP A 298 17.68 3.78 22.67
C TRP A 298 16.48 3.46 23.56
N LEU A 299 15.82 4.53 23.99
CA LEU A 299 14.50 4.46 24.61
C LEU A 299 13.45 4.72 23.54
N GLU A 300 12.53 3.77 23.41
CA GLU A 300 11.31 3.96 22.62
C GLU A 300 10.32 4.78 23.43
N CYS A 301 10.12 6.00 22.99
CA CYS A 301 9.16 6.93 23.55
C CYS A 301 8.02 7.18 22.55
N VAL A 302 6.98 7.86 23.03
CA VAL A 302 5.89 8.37 22.22
C VAL A 302 5.76 9.87 22.42
N GLN A 303 5.52 10.56 21.33
CA GLN A 303 5.02 11.94 21.32
C GLN A 303 3.59 11.93 20.80
N PHE A 304 2.69 12.61 21.52
CA PHE A 304 1.33 12.82 21.05
C PHE A 304 1.27 14.10 20.21
N ILE A 305 1.14 13.94 18.90
CA ILE A 305 1.03 15.08 17.99
C ILE A 305 -0.44 15.36 17.68
N ASN A 306 -0.79 16.63 17.56
CA ASN A 306 -2.07 17.05 17.01
C ASN A 306 -1.98 17.16 15.48
N THR A 307 -2.83 16.43 14.75
CA THR A 307 -2.84 16.37 13.27
C THR A 307 -3.08 17.72 12.61
N ARG A 308 -3.93 18.59 13.20
CA ARG A 308 -4.17 19.93 12.68
C ARG A 308 -2.94 20.83 12.87
N LYS A 309 -2.38 20.87 14.08
CA LYS A 309 -1.25 21.75 14.42
C LYS A 309 0.05 21.34 13.72
N HIS A 310 0.34 20.04 13.64
CA HIS A 310 1.64 19.55 13.17
C HIS A 310 1.64 19.12 11.70
N MET A 311 0.50 18.68 11.17
CA MET A 311 0.39 18.19 9.77
C MET A 311 -0.49 19.08 8.88
N GLY A 312 -1.11 20.14 9.42
CA GLY A 312 -1.96 21.05 8.65
C GLY A 312 -3.31 20.46 8.23
N MET A 313 -3.74 19.36 8.85
CA MET A 313 -4.97 18.66 8.49
C MET A 313 -6.24 19.40 8.97
N LYS A 314 -7.37 19.19 8.28
CA LYS A 314 -8.67 19.76 8.70
C LYS A 314 -9.16 19.16 10.02
N SER A 315 -9.00 17.85 10.21
CA SER A 315 -9.36 17.17 11.45
C SER A 315 -8.31 17.45 12.54
N SER A 316 -8.79 17.68 13.76
CA SER A 316 -7.93 17.84 14.94
C SER A 316 -8.03 16.59 15.80
N GLN A 317 -7.08 15.68 15.61
CA GLN A 317 -6.98 14.44 16.37
C GLN A 317 -5.57 14.32 16.97
N SER A 318 -5.45 13.63 18.10
CA SER A 318 -4.16 13.33 18.72
C SER A 318 -3.70 11.94 18.28
N VAL A 319 -2.48 11.82 17.76
CA VAL A 319 -1.92 10.54 17.34
C VAL A 319 -0.58 10.28 18.04
N PRO A 320 -0.37 9.07 18.60
CA PRO A 320 0.90 8.70 19.20
C PRO A 320 1.91 8.37 18.10
N VAL A 321 2.98 9.14 18.03
CA VAL A 321 4.09 8.94 17.10
C VAL A 321 5.31 8.45 17.88
N ARG A 322 5.96 7.42 17.35
CA ARG A 322 7.18 6.84 17.92
C ARG A 322 8.29 7.86 17.86
N VAL A 323 9.04 7.95 18.95
CA VAL A 323 10.21 8.80 19.09
C VAL A 323 11.32 8.00 19.73
N LEU A 324 12.56 8.23 19.30
CA LEU A 324 13.73 7.57 19.86
C LEU A 324 14.57 8.58 20.64
N LEU A 325 14.88 8.25 21.89
CA LEU A 325 15.83 8.99 22.73
C LEU A 325 17.08 8.16 22.96
N CYS A 326 18.23 8.81 23.08
CA CYS A 326 19.50 8.10 23.20
C CYS A 326 19.85 7.67 24.63
N SER A 327 19.12 8.10 25.67
CA SER A 327 19.39 7.69 27.06
C SER A 327 18.28 8.11 28.00
N TYR A 328 18.23 7.50 29.19
CA TYR A 328 17.42 7.97 30.32
C TYR A 328 17.84 9.36 30.77
N ASP A 329 19.11 9.73 30.64
CA ASP A 329 19.54 11.11 30.91
C ASP A 329 18.84 12.12 29.99
N CYS A 330 18.58 11.77 28.73
CA CYS A 330 17.78 12.62 27.85
C CYS A 330 16.31 12.59 28.27
N PHE A 331 15.76 11.42 28.59
CA PHE A 331 14.37 11.26 29.01
C PHE A 331 14.03 11.91 30.37
N ASN A 332 15.01 12.09 31.24
CA ASN A 332 14.85 12.70 32.56
C ASN A 332 15.14 14.22 32.54
N ARG A 333 15.47 14.81 31.38
CA ARG A 333 15.58 16.26 31.28
C ARG A 333 14.20 16.88 31.43
N ASP A 334 14.15 17.98 32.17
CA ASP A 334 12.94 18.77 32.30
C ASP A 334 12.49 19.31 30.92
N ASP A 335 11.18 19.60 30.82
CA ASP A 335 10.56 20.37 29.73
C ASP A 335 10.49 19.71 28.33
N HIS A 336 10.44 18.38 28.22
CA HIS A 336 10.13 17.71 26.95
C HIS A 336 8.77 17.00 26.92
N GLN A 337 8.21 16.82 25.72
CA GLN A 337 6.88 16.20 25.48
C GLN A 337 6.95 14.73 25.08
N TYR A 338 7.99 14.01 25.51
CA TYR A 338 8.19 12.60 25.23
C TYR A 338 7.78 11.74 26.43
N TYR A 339 7.08 10.65 26.17
CA TYR A 339 6.54 9.75 27.20
C TYR A 339 7.06 8.32 26.97
N GLY A 340 7.45 7.63 28.04
CA GLY A 340 7.87 6.23 27.97
C GLY A 340 6.71 5.30 27.65
N LEU A 341 6.99 4.20 26.95
CA LEU A 341 6.02 3.14 26.70
C LEU A 341 6.02 2.12 27.85
N VAL A 342 4.91 2.01 28.57
CA VAL A 342 4.71 0.92 29.54
C VAL A 342 4.13 -0.28 28.79
N ARG A 343 4.91 -1.36 28.66
CA ARG A 343 4.41 -2.66 28.18
C ARG A 343 3.79 -3.39 29.39
N LEU A 344 2.46 -3.30 29.51
CA LEU A 344 1.68 -4.06 30.51
C LEU A 344 1.66 -5.55 30.20
#